data_AF-A0A7V9IJ15-F1
#
_entry.id   AF-A0A7V9IJ15-F1
#
_cell.length_a   1.000
_cell.length_b   1.000
_cell.length_c   1.000
_cell.angle_alpha   90.00
_cell.angle_beta   90.00
_cell.angle_gamma   90.00
#
_symmetry.space_group_name_H-M   'P 1'
#
loop_
_entity.id
_entity.type
_entity.pdbx_description
1 polymer ?
#
loop_
_entity_poly.entity_id
_entity_poly.type
_entity_poly.pdbx_seq_one_letter_code
_entity_poly.pdbx_strand_id
1 'polypeptide(L)'
;HVGTNNSAHDMEALRLALGEEQISYFGFSYGSELGATWATLFPESVRAAVFDGAADPTADLDEGGLQQLAGFEASLSSFLADCSERTACPFHNEGNAEGAYDELLRQLDEKPIPTRGDRPDANHGVAIQATITALYSASLWPQLAQALADAQDGDGAGLIDLFDSYFQRSPDGTWGDELEAFQTIVCMDSADRKSVEEEDAQAPEYQAVAPRLAPGDAGDYFCTFFPQSTDPRVEITGQDAGPTLVIGTTGDPATPLSSTEVMAESLEEGVLLVVDADEHTGYSASECAKDVVHRYLIDLKVPDEGTEC
;
A
#
# COMPACT_ATOMS: atom_id res chain seq x y z
N HIS A 1 -18.33 -15.47 -0.10
CA HIS A 1 -17.21 -16.24 0.45
C HIS A 1 -15.93 -15.84 -0.29
N VAL A 2 -15.51 -14.59 -0.11
CA VAL A 2 -14.27 -14.07 -0.70
C VAL A 2 -13.45 -13.29 0.34
N GLY A 3 -13.91 -13.22 1.59
CA GLY A 3 -13.19 -12.53 2.66
C GLY A 3 -11.99 -13.35 3.14
N THR A 4 -11.14 -12.69 3.93
CA THR A 4 -9.86 -13.20 4.39
C THR A 4 -9.97 -14.47 5.21
N ASN A 5 -11.00 -14.61 6.06
CA ASN A 5 -11.15 -15.83 6.84
C ASN A 5 -11.34 -17.04 5.91
N ASN A 6 -12.15 -16.90 4.85
CA ASN A 6 -12.30 -17.96 3.84
C ASN A 6 -10.96 -18.28 3.16
N SER A 7 -10.18 -17.26 2.78
CA SER A 7 -8.83 -17.44 2.20
C SER A 7 -7.86 -18.14 3.18
N ALA A 8 -7.94 -17.83 4.49
CA ALA A 8 -7.16 -18.51 5.52
C ALA A 8 -7.56 -19.98 5.68
N HIS A 9 -8.86 -20.30 5.57
CA HIS A 9 -9.34 -21.69 5.50
C HIS A 9 -8.83 -22.41 4.25
N ASP A 10 -8.75 -21.72 3.10
CA ASP A 10 -8.19 -22.28 1.88
C ASP A 10 -6.68 -22.56 2.02
N MET A 11 -5.93 -21.69 2.70
CA MET A 11 -4.53 -21.96 3.05
C MET A 11 -4.38 -23.21 3.90
N GLU A 12 -5.25 -23.42 4.88
CA GLU A 12 -5.25 -24.64 5.70
C GLU A 12 -5.59 -25.89 4.86
N ALA A 13 -6.54 -25.78 3.93
CA ALA A 13 -6.84 -26.86 2.99
C ALA A 13 -5.65 -27.18 2.07
N LEU A 14 -4.90 -26.16 1.62
CA LEU A 14 -3.69 -26.33 0.83
C LEU A 14 -2.59 -27.04 1.62
N ARG A 15 -2.35 -26.64 2.89
CA ARG A 15 -1.41 -27.34 3.78
C ARG A 15 -1.73 -28.82 3.89
N LEU A 16 -2.99 -29.15 4.18
CA LEU A 16 -3.46 -30.53 4.29
C LEU A 16 -3.29 -31.31 2.97
N ALA A 17 -3.55 -30.68 1.83
CA ALA A 17 -3.40 -31.29 0.51
C ALA A 17 -1.93 -31.57 0.15
N LEU A 18 -1.00 -30.73 0.62
CA LEU A 18 0.44 -30.94 0.51
C LEU A 18 0.94 -32.04 1.45
N GLY A 19 0.16 -32.41 2.47
CA GLY A 19 0.52 -33.42 3.47
C GLY A 19 1.52 -32.92 4.50
N GLU A 20 1.63 -31.60 4.66
CA GLU A 20 2.55 -30.95 5.59
C GLU A 20 1.90 -30.81 6.97
N GLU A 21 2.64 -31.09 8.05
CA GLU A 21 2.15 -30.87 9.42
C GLU A 21 2.02 -29.37 9.72
N GLN A 22 2.99 -28.57 9.25
CA GLN A 22 3.04 -27.11 9.38
C GLN A 22 3.61 -26.50 8.09
N ILE A 23 3.25 -25.26 7.78
CA ILE A 23 3.81 -24.51 6.64
C ILE A 23 4.42 -23.18 7.08
N SER A 24 5.28 -22.64 6.23
CA SER A 24 5.77 -21.27 6.39
C SER A 24 5.03 -20.32 5.45
N TYR A 25 4.69 -19.16 5.97
CA TYR A 25 3.99 -18.11 5.23
C TYR A 25 4.87 -16.87 5.10
N PHE A 26 4.82 -16.23 3.93
CA PHE A 26 5.42 -14.93 3.70
C PHE A 26 4.41 -14.09 2.89
N GLY A 27 3.82 -13.11 3.55
CA GLY A 27 2.85 -12.18 2.97
C GLY A 27 3.40 -10.77 2.91
N PHE A 28 3.02 -10.07 1.85
CA PHE A 28 3.38 -8.68 1.60
C PHE A 28 2.11 -7.84 1.59
N SER A 29 2.17 -6.60 2.07
CA SER A 29 1.03 -5.69 2.04
C SER A 29 -0.20 -6.34 2.68
N TYR A 30 -1.36 -6.33 2.02
CA TYR A 30 -2.56 -7.07 2.43
C TYR A 30 -2.34 -8.57 2.74
N GLY A 31 -1.29 -9.20 2.18
CA GLY A 31 -0.88 -10.54 2.59
C GLY A 31 -0.50 -10.64 4.07
N SER A 32 -0.07 -9.56 4.73
CA SER A 32 0.12 -9.55 6.18
C SER A 32 -1.17 -9.86 6.92
N GLU A 33 -2.30 -9.29 6.49
CA GLU A 33 -3.62 -9.50 7.07
C GLU A 33 -4.07 -10.95 6.91
N LEU A 34 -3.89 -11.51 5.71
CA LEU A 34 -4.17 -12.91 5.44
C LEU A 34 -3.29 -13.84 6.30
N GLY A 35 -1.99 -13.56 6.37
CA GLY A 35 -1.06 -14.33 7.17
C GLY A 35 -1.38 -14.28 8.66
N ALA A 36 -1.71 -13.09 9.18
CA ALA A 36 -2.07 -12.88 10.57
C ALA A 36 -3.41 -13.55 10.92
N THR A 37 -4.39 -13.49 10.02
CA THR A 37 -5.67 -14.20 10.14
C THR A 37 -5.44 -15.71 10.16
N TRP A 38 -4.64 -16.25 9.25
CA TRP A 38 -4.32 -17.66 9.21
C TRP A 38 -3.58 -18.13 10.47
N ALA A 39 -2.59 -17.37 10.93
CA ALA A 39 -1.86 -17.68 12.16
C ALA A 39 -2.77 -17.64 13.40
N THR A 40 -3.75 -16.74 13.42
CA THR A 40 -4.75 -16.64 14.50
C THR A 40 -5.75 -17.81 14.47
N LEU A 41 -6.22 -18.22 13.29
CA LEU A 41 -7.23 -19.28 13.16
C LEU A 41 -6.63 -20.69 13.25
N PHE A 42 -5.38 -20.86 12.82
CA PHE A 42 -4.68 -22.15 12.73
C PHE A 42 -3.26 -22.08 13.31
N PRO A 43 -3.08 -21.70 14.59
CA PRO A 43 -1.76 -21.49 15.17
C PRO A 43 -0.89 -22.76 15.13
N GLU A 44 -1.47 -23.94 15.32
CA GLU A 44 -0.74 -25.22 15.26
C GLU A 44 -0.18 -25.52 13.86
N SER A 45 -0.72 -24.90 12.80
CA SER A 45 -0.27 -25.06 11.41
C SER A 45 0.95 -24.19 11.07
N VAL A 46 1.37 -23.29 11.96
CA VAL A 46 2.41 -22.30 11.70
C VAL A 46 3.80 -22.87 12.03
N ARG A 47 4.66 -22.98 11.00
CA ARG A 47 6.10 -23.22 11.17
C ARG A 47 6.87 -21.91 11.34
N ALA A 48 6.56 -20.93 10.48
CA ALA A 48 7.15 -19.59 10.47
C ALA A 48 6.23 -18.64 9.69
N ALA A 49 6.14 -17.39 10.10
CA ALA A 49 5.34 -16.37 9.41
C ALA A 49 6.14 -15.06 9.28
N VAL A 50 6.15 -14.50 8.07
CA VAL A 50 6.75 -13.20 7.77
C VAL A 50 5.70 -12.29 7.17
N PHE A 51 5.52 -11.11 7.74
CA PHE A 51 4.59 -10.08 7.28
C PHE A 51 5.39 -8.83 6.91
N ASP A 52 5.38 -8.43 5.65
CA ASP A 52 6.21 -7.32 5.14
C ASP A 52 5.36 -6.18 4.57
N GLY A 53 5.49 -4.99 5.13
CA GLY A 53 4.58 -3.87 4.88
C GLY A 53 3.20 -4.17 5.44
N ALA A 54 3.08 -4.25 6.76
CA ALA A 54 1.83 -4.65 7.41
C ALA A 54 0.95 -3.44 7.78
N ALA A 55 -0.34 -3.54 7.47
CA ALA A 55 -1.34 -2.59 7.94
C ALA A 55 -1.66 -2.80 9.42
N ASP A 56 -2.26 -1.78 10.04
CA ASP A 56 -2.80 -1.86 11.39
C ASP A 56 -4.02 -2.81 11.40
N PRO A 57 -3.96 -3.96 12.11
CA PRO A 57 -5.07 -4.91 12.13
C PRO A 57 -6.28 -4.42 12.93
N THR A 58 -6.13 -3.34 13.71
CA THR A 58 -7.18 -2.80 14.58
C THR A 58 -7.90 -1.59 13.96
N ALA A 59 -7.31 -0.98 12.94
CA ALA A 59 -7.88 0.17 12.24
C ALA A 59 -9.14 -0.21 11.45
N ASP A 60 -10.16 0.64 11.54
CA ASP A 60 -11.29 0.60 10.60
C ASP A 60 -10.89 1.09 9.20
N LEU A 61 -11.86 1.11 8.26
CA LEU A 61 -11.59 1.51 6.88
C LEU A 61 -11.10 2.97 6.77
N ASP A 62 -11.59 3.85 7.63
CA ASP A 62 -11.25 5.27 7.59
C ASP A 62 -9.92 5.54 8.27
N GLU A 63 -9.69 4.95 9.44
CA GLU A 63 -8.42 5.03 10.14
C GLU A 63 -7.29 4.50 9.24
N GLY A 64 -7.50 3.34 8.60
CA GLY A 64 -6.56 2.77 7.64
C GLY A 64 -6.35 3.66 6.42
N GLY A 65 -7.42 4.22 5.86
CA GLY A 65 -7.35 5.13 4.72
C GLY A 65 -6.61 6.43 5.03
N LEU A 66 -6.85 7.03 6.20
CA LEU A 66 -6.16 8.23 6.68
C LEU A 66 -4.67 7.97 6.91
N GLN A 67 -4.33 6.85 7.56
CA GLN A 67 -2.95 6.42 7.77
C GLN A 67 -2.21 6.28 6.43
N GLN A 68 -2.81 5.54 5.48
CA GLN A 68 -2.22 5.32 4.16
C GLN A 68 -2.04 6.64 3.39
N LEU A 69 -3.06 7.49 3.35
CA LEU A 69 -2.96 8.72 2.57
C LEU A 69 -1.95 9.71 3.17
N ALA A 70 -1.83 9.76 4.50
CA ALA A 70 -0.76 10.49 5.17
C ALA A 70 0.64 9.95 4.78
N GLY A 71 0.79 8.63 4.68
CA GLY A 71 2.01 7.97 4.20
C GLY A 71 2.38 8.38 2.78
N PHE A 72 1.42 8.37 1.85
CA PHE A 72 1.64 8.86 0.49
C PHE A 72 1.97 10.35 0.42
N GLU A 73 1.33 11.22 1.21
CA GLU A 73 1.68 12.65 1.24
C GLU A 73 3.11 12.87 1.79
N ALA A 74 3.53 12.09 2.78
CA ALA A 74 4.90 12.12 3.29
C ALA A 74 5.90 11.67 2.22
N SER A 75 5.64 10.57 1.52
CA SER A 75 6.48 10.08 0.42
C SER A 75 6.54 11.07 -0.76
N LEU A 76 5.42 11.71 -1.10
CA LEU A 76 5.38 12.80 -2.08
C LEU A 76 6.29 13.96 -1.65
N SER A 77 6.23 14.34 -0.38
CA SER A 77 7.07 15.40 0.17
C SER A 77 8.55 15.03 0.08
N SER A 78 8.93 13.79 0.38
CA SER A 78 10.31 13.28 0.22
C SER A 78 10.77 13.32 -1.24
N PHE A 79 9.94 12.84 -2.17
CA PHE A 79 10.25 12.85 -3.61
C PHE A 79 10.47 14.28 -4.13
N LEU A 80 9.58 15.22 -3.81
CA LEU A 80 9.68 16.60 -4.29
C LEU A 80 10.88 17.31 -3.68
N ALA A 81 11.17 17.09 -2.39
CA ALA A 81 12.35 17.64 -1.73
C ALA A 81 13.65 17.12 -2.39
N ASP A 82 13.73 15.81 -2.63
CA ASP A 82 14.87 15.21 -3.34
C ASP A 82 15.04 15.79 -4.76
N CYS A 83 13.95 16.00 -5.49
CA CYS A 83 13.99 16.64 -6.80
C CYS A 83 14.39 18.11 -6.76
N SER A 84 13.97 18.86 -5.74
CA SER A 84 14.39 20.25 -5.50
C SER A 84 15.87 20.36 -5.14
N GLU A 85 16.43 19.39 -4.41
CA GLU A 85 17.85 19.38 -4.05
C GLU A 85 18.76 18.94 -5.22
N ARG A 86 18.31 17.94 -5.99
CA ARG A 86 19.10 17.38 -7.09
C ARG A 86 18.89 18.15 -8.38
N THR A 87 19.85 19.02 -8.72
CA THR A 87 19.91 19.72 -10.02
C THR A 87 19.83 18.83 -11.27
N ALA A 88 20.08 17.52 -11.14
CA ALA A 88 19.94 16.53 -12.20
C ALA A 88 18.52 15.94 -12.32
N CYS A 89 17.62 16.19 -11.36
CA CYS A 89 16.21 15.80 -11.48
C CYS A 89 15.57 16.57 -12.65
N PRO A 90 14.91 15.88 -13.61
CA PRO A 90 14.22 16.54 -14.71
C PRO A 90 13.18 17.58 -14.26
N PHE A 91 12.51 17.31 -13.13
CA PHE A 91 11.49 18.17 -12.53
C PHE A 91 12.04 19.16 -11.48
N HIS A 92 13.34 19.43 -11.46
CA HIS A 92 14.00 20.26 -10.45
C HIS A 92 13.41 21.67 -10.29
N ASN A 93 12.87 22.27 -11.37
CA ASN A 93 12.15 23.56 -11.32
C ASN A 93 12.88 24.68 -10.54
N GLU A 94 14.17 24.86 -10.84
CA GLU A 94 15.06 25.82 -10.16
C GLU A 94 15.13 25.65 -8.63
N GLY A 95 14.93 24.42 -8.13
CA GLY A 95 14.92 24.09 -6.71
C GLY A 95 13.55 24.28 -6.05
N ASN A 96 12.48 24.25 -6.83
CA ASN A 96 11.10 24.41 -6.37
C ASN A 96 10.16 23.41 -7.07
N ALA A 97 10.50 22.13 -6.99
CA ALA A 97 9.66 21.04 -7.48
C ALA A 97 8.28 21.02 -6.80
N GLU A 98 8.21 21.34 -5.50
CA GLU A 98 6.98 21.40 -4.71
C GLU A 98 5.97 22.39 -5.30
N GLY A 99 6.39 23.65 -5.48
CA GLY A 99 5.50 24.67 -6.04
C GLY A 99 5.17 24.41 -7.51
N ALA A 100 6.08 23.79 -8.26
CA ALA A 100 5.83 23.39 -9.64
C ALA A 100 4.80 22.26 -9.75
N TYR A 101 4.83 21.30 -8.82
CA TYR A 101 3.86 20.22 -8.73
C TYR A 101 2.45 20.77 -8.44
N ASP A 102 2.33 21.64 -7.43
CA ASP A 102 1.06 22.25 -7.03
C ASP A 102 0.43 23.05 -8.19
N GLU A 103 1.24 23.82 -8.91
CA GLU A 103 0.79 24.59 -10.08
C GLU A 103 0.42 23.69 -11.26
N LEU A 104 1.18 22.61 -11.51
CA LEU A 104 0.89 21.66 -12.57
C LEU A 104 -0.47 20.97 -12.31
N LEU A 105 -0.71 20.46 -11.12
CA LEU A 105 -2.00 19.82 -10.78
C LEU A 105 -3.18 20.76 -10.97
N ARG A 106 -3.05 22.01 -10.53
CA ARG A 106 -4.07 23.06 -10.73
C ARG A 106 -4.35 23.31 -12.22
N GLN A 107 -3.31 23.35 -13.05
CA GLN A 107 -3.47 23.53 -14.50
C GLN A 107 -4.13 22.32 -15.17
N LEU A 108 -3.81 21.11 -14.75
CA LEU A 108 -4.38 19.88 -15.30
C LEU A 108 -5.87 19.71 -14.99
N ASP A 109 -6.37 20.34 -13.92
CA ASP A 109 -7.81 20.42 -13.63
C ASP A 109 -8.54 21.33 -14.64
N GLU A 110 -7.99 22.51 -14.92
CA GLU A 110 -8.58 23.48 -15.85
C GLU A 110 -8.39 23.11 -17.33
N LYS A 111 -7.25 22.50 -17.65
CA LYS A 111 -6.80 22.22 -19.01
C LYS A 111 -6.00 20.91 -19.06
N PRO A 112 -6.68 19.76 -19.16
CA PRO A 112 -6.05 18.48 -19.39
C PRO A 112 -5.11 18.50 -20.60
N ILE A 113 -4.03 17.73 -20.54
CA ILE A 113 -3.02 17.68 -21.61
C ILE A 113 -3.11 16.37 -22.40
N PRO A 114 -2.82 16.39 -23.72
CA PRO A 114 -2.86 15.18 -24.53
C PRO A 114 -1.92 14.09 -24.02
N THR A 115 -2.33 12.84 -24.21
CA THR A 115 -1.52 11.66 -23.91
C THR A 115 -1.25 10.85 -25.19
N ARG A 116 -1.25 9.51 -25.14
CA ARG A 116 -0.92 8.63 -26.26
C ARG A 116 -2.15 7.93 -26.84
N GLY A 117 -2.19 7.81 -28.17
CA GLY A 117 -3.13 6.94 -28.86
C GLY A 117 -4.59 7.35 -28.65
N ASP A 118 -5.41 6.41 -28.19
CA ASP A 118 -6.83 6.57 -27.88
C ASP A 118 -7.09 6.82 -26.38
N ARG A 119 -6.03 7.09 -25.60
CA ARG A 119 -6.13 7.34 -24.17
C ARG A 119 -6.67 8.74 -23.88
N PRO A 120 -7.37 8.91 -22.75
CA PRO A 120 -7.85 10.23 -22.35
C PRO A 120 -6.68 11.17 -22.09
N ASP A 121 -6.96 12.47 -22.19
CA ASP A 121 -6.05 13.52 -21.75
C ASP A 121 -5.73 13.34 -20.26
N ALA A 122 -4.49 13.62 -19.86
CA ALA A 122 -4.08 13.60 -18.48
C ALA A 122 -4.67 14.83 -17.79
N ASN A 123 -5.58 14.59 -16.85
CA ASN A 123 -6.17 15.59 -15.98
C ASN A 123 -5.60 15.48 -14.56
N HIS A 124 -6.12 16.28 -13.63
CA HIS A 124 -5.72 16.28 -12.22
C HIS A 124 -5.76 14.87 -11.59
N GLY A 125 -6.86 14.12 -11.79
CA GLY A 125 -7.00 12.77 -11.24
C GLY A 125 -6.00 11.76 -11.82
N VAL A 126 -5.71 11.84 -13.12
CA VAL A 126 -4.67 11.02 -13.77
C VAL A 126 -3.30 11.31 -13.15
N ALA A 127 -2.97 12.59 -12.94
CA ALA A 127 -1.69 12.99 -12.37
C ALA A 127 -1.54 12.54 -10.91
N ILE A 128 -2.57 12.71 -10.07
CA ILE A 128 -2.53 12.23 -8.68
C ILE A 128 -2.32 10.72 -8.65
N GLN A 129 -3.08 9.95 -9.42
CA GLN A 129 -2.94 8.50 -9.40
C GLN A 129 -1.58 8.06 -9.96
N ALA A 130 -1.07 8.71 -11.00
CA ALA A 130 0.27 8.45 -11.53
C ALA A 130 1.36 8.72 -10.47
N THR A 131 1.23 9.82 -9.73
CA THR A 131 2.09 10.13 -8.58
C THR A 131 2.02 9.04 -7.53
N ILE A 132 0.83 8.70 -7.01
CA ILE A 132 0.62 7.63 -6.01
C ILE A 132 1.29 6.33 -6.48
N THR A 133 1.09 5.95 -7.74
CA THR A 133 1.68 4.74 -8.32
C THR A 133 3.20 4.74 -8.25
N ALA A 134 3.84 5.84 -8.60
CA ALA A 134 5.30 5.94 -8.55
C ALA A 134 5.86 6.04 -7.12
N LEU A 135 5.06 6.49 -6.15
CA LEU A 135 5.50 6.60 -4.75
C LEU A 135 5.63 5.24 -4.07
N TYR A 136 5.03 4.17 -4.60
CA TYR A 136 5.22 2.80 -4.08
C TYR A 136 6.69 2.36 -4.03
N SER A 137 7.58 2.90 -4.87
CA SER A 137 9.00 2.58 -4.84
C SER A 137 9.84 3.73 -5.38
N ALA A 138 10.90 4.10 -4.65
CA ALA A 138 11.90 5.07 -5.11
C ALA A 138 12.52 4.72 -6.49
N SER A 139 12.45 3.46 -6.92
CA SER A 139 12.88 3.06 -8.26
C SER A 139 12.07 3.69 -9.40
N LEU A 140 10.82 4.11 -9.12
CA LEU A 140 9.92 4.78 -10.06
C LEU A 140 10.04 6.32 -10.03
N TRP A 141 10.71 6.89 -9.02
CA TRP A 141 10.86 8.35 -8.91
C TRP A 141 11.52 9.00 -10.12
N PRO A 142 12.56 8.41 -10.77
CA PRO A 142 13.08 8.97 -12.02
C PRO A 142 12.06 9.02 -13.15
N GLN A 143 11.17 8.02 -13.24
CA GLN A 143 10.09 7.99 -14.23
C GLN A 143 9.06 9.07 -13.92
N LEU A 144 8.66 9.23 -12.64
CA LEU A 144 7.74 10.28 -12.23
C LEU A 144 8.31 11.68 -12.50
N ALA A 145 9.56 11.93 -12.13
CA ALA A 145 10.22 13.21 -12.40
C ALA A 145 10.24 13.56 -13.89
N GLN A 146 10.52 12.58 -14.75
CA GLN A 146 10.47 12.81 -16.20
C GLN A 146 9.03 13.07 -16.66
N ALA A 147 8.05 12.28 -16.21
CA ALA A 147 6.65 12.44 -16.58
C ALA A 147 6.06 13.80 -16.17
N LEU A 148 6.43 14.32 -14.99
CA LEU A 148 6.01 15.64 -14.52
C LEU A 148 6.67 16.77 -15.35
N ALA A 149 7.94 16.62 -15.72
CA ALA A 149 8.62 17.60 -16.57
C ALA A 149 8.02 17.63 -17.98
N ASP A 150 7.78 16.47 -18.58
CA ASP A 150 7.12 16.34 -19.88
C ASP A 150 5.69 16.93 -19.85
N ALA A 151 4.98 16.75 -18.73
CA ALA A 151 3.65 17.33 -18.54
C ALA A 151 3.66 18.87 -18.48
N GLN A 152 4.70 19.50 -17.91
CA GLN A 152 4.87 20.96 -17.98
C GLN A 152 5.08 21.45 -19.42
N ASP A 153 5.65 20.60 -20.29
CA ASP A 153 5.83 20.85 -21.72
C ASP A 153 4.61 20.43 -22.57
N GLY A 154 3.55 19.93 -21.93
CA GLY A 154 2.27 19.58 -22.56
C GLY A 154 2.17 18.15 -23.09
N ASP A 155 3.03 17.24 -22.63
CA ASP A 155 2.99 15.80 -22.95
C ASP A 155 2.63 14.97 -21.69
N GLY A 156 1.39 14.47 -21.64
CA GLY A 156 0.89 13.65 -20.53
C GLY A 156 1.20 12.15 -20.65
N ALA A 157 2.01 11.74 -21.63
CA ALA A 157 2.28 10.32 -21.90
C ALA A 157 2.84 9.55 -20.70
N GLY A 158 3.82 10.12 -19.99
CA GLY A 158 4.42 9.45 -18.83
C GLY A 158 3.44 9.27 -17.66
N LEU A 159 2.55 10.25 -17.46
CA LEU A 159 1.52 10.19 -16.41
C LEU A 159 0.50 9.09 -16.72
N ILE A 160 0.04 8.99 -17.97
CA ILE A 160 -0.94 7.96 -18.33
C ILE A 160 -0.34 6.54 -18.32
N ASP A 161 0.97 6.40 -18.60
CA ASP A 161 1.67 5.10 -18.50
C ASP A 161 1.71 4.61 -17.04
N LEU A 162 2.01 5.51 -16.09
CA LEU A 162 1.97 5.20 -14.64
C LEU A 162 0.53 4.89 -14.19
N PHE A 163 -0.44 5.72 -14.57
CA PHE A 163 -1.86 5.48 -14.30
C PHE A 163 -2.30 4.08 -14.75
N ASP A 164 -1.98 3.69 -15.98
CA ASP A 164 -2.34 2.38 -16.52
C ASP A 164 -1.72 1.22 -15.77
N SER A 165 -0.48 1.39 -15.32
CA SER A 165 0.22 0.35 -14.59
C SER A 165 -0.49 -0.01 -13.28
N TYR A 166 -1.04 0.99 -12.58
CA TYR A 166 -1.82 0.78 -11.35
C TYR A 166 -3.10 -0.02 -11.62
N PHE A 167 -3.87 0.36 -12.65
CA PHE A 167 -5.08 -0.35 -13.01
C PHE A 167 -4.86 -1.61 -13.86
N GLN A 168 -3.61 -2.06 -14.01
CA GLN A 168 -3.27 -3.26 -14.77
C GLN A 168 -3.76 -3.23 -16.23
N ARG A 169 -3.84 -2.04 -16.82
CA ARG A 169 -4.29 -1.87 -18.20
C ARG A 169 -3.16 -2.22 -19.16
N SER A 170 -3.40 -3.22 -20.00
CA SER A 170 -2.48 -3.64 -21.06
C SER A 170 -2.61 -2.77 -22.32
N PRO A 171 -1.56 -2.70 -23.18
CA PRO A 171 -1.59 -1.90 -24.41
C PRO A 171 -2.70 -2.28 -25.41
N ASP A 172 -3.19 -3.52 -25.37
CA ASP A 172 -4.31 -4.00 -26.19
C ASP A 172 -5.69 -3.66 -25.60
N GLY A 173 -5.72 -2.98 -24.45
CA GLY A 173 -6.93 -2.52 -23.77
C GLY A 173 -7.58 -3.53 -22.84
N THR A 174 -6.94 -4.68 -22.58
CA THR A 174 -7.39 -5.59 -21.49
C THR A 174 -6.94 -5.09 -20.12
N TRP A 175 -7.63 -5.53 -19.08
CA TRP A 175 -7.36 -5.17 -17.69
C TRP A 175 -7.14 -6.43 -16.87
N GLY A 176 -6.34 -6.33 -15.81
CA GLY A 176 -6.37 -7.31 -14.72
C GLY A 176 -7.66 -7.19 -13.91
N ASP A 177 -7.83 -8.06 -12.93
CA ASP A 177 -8.98 -8.09 -12.02
C ASP A 177 -8.58 -7.88 -10.55
N GLU A 178 -7.33 -7.49 -10.28
CA GLU A 178 -6.78 -7.39 -8.93
C GLU A 178 -7.49 -6.33 -8.11
N LEU A 179 -7.75 -5.15 -8.68
CA LEU A 179 -8.39 -4.05 -7.95
C LEU A 179 -9.87 -4.33 -7.69
N GLU A 180 -10.60 -4.92 -8.64
CA GLU A 180 -11.98 -5.35 -8.42
C GLU A 180 -12.08 -6.45 -7.37
N ALA A 181 -11.14 -7.40 -7.40
CA ALA A 181 -11.03 -8.42 -6.37
C ALA A 181 -10.73 -7.78 -5.02
N PHE A 182 -9.69 -6.94 -4.92
CA PHE A 182 -9.28 -6.26 -3.71
C PHE A 182 -10.43 -5.47 -3.07
N GLN A 183 -11.12 -4.62 -3.83
CA GLN A 183 -12.26 -3.85 -3.33
C GLN A 183 -13.39 -4.75 -2.82
N THR A 184 -13.68 -5.85 -3.51
CA THR A 184 -14.69 -6.83 -3.10
C THR A 184 -14.28 -7.53 -1.79
N ILE A 185 -13.00 -7.89 -1.65
CA ILE A 185 -12.46 -8.57 -0.48
C ILE A 185 -12.45 -7.62 0.72
N VAL A 186 -11.93 -6.40 0.57
CA VAL A 186 -11.91 -5.37 1.64
C VAL A 186 -13.31 -5.10 2.19
N CYS A 187 -14.32 -4.95 1.34
CA CYS A 187 -15.68 -4.78 1.83
C CYS A 187 -16.23 -6.07 2.47
N MET A 188 -15.82 -7.25 2.03
CA MET A 188 -16.21 -8.49 2.69
C MET A 188 -15.55 -8.62 4.07
N ASP A 189 -14.35 -8.10 4.25
CA ASP A 189 -13.59 -8.11 5.50
C ASP A 189 -14.10 -7.08 6.52
N SER A 190 -14.67 -5.97 6.05
CA SER A 190 -15.23 -4.95 6.93
C SER A 190 -16.73 -5.14 7.18
N ALA A 191 -17.13 -5.10 8.45
CA ALA A 191 -18.54 -5.05 8.83
C ALA A 191 -19.17 -3.66 8.57
N ASP A 192 -18.36 -2.62 8.41
CA ASP A 192 -18.82 -1.24 8.36
C ASP A 192 -19.42 -0.89 7.01
N ARG A 193 -20.56 -0.19 7.05
CA ARG A 193 -21.30 0.29 5.88
C ARG A 193 -21.82 1.69 6.16
N LYS A 194 -20.91 2.66 6.07
CA LYS A 194 -21.24 4.08 6.22
C LYS A 194 -22.21 4.52 5.12
N SER A 195 -23.11 5.45 5.45
CA SER A 195 -23.93 6.13 4.47
C SER A 195 -23.10 7.12 3.66
N VAL A 196 -23.63 7.58 2.52
CA VAL A 196 -22.96 8.63 1.72
C VAL A 196 -22.66 9.87 2.55
N GLU A 197 -23.58 10.27 3.44
CA GLU A 197 -23.39 11.43 4.31
C GLU A 197 -22.29 11.22 5.36
N GLU A 198 -22.08 9.98 5.82
CA GLU A 198 -21.02 9.63 6.76
C GLU A 198 -19.65 9.61 6.07
N GLU A 199 -19.59 9.11 4.82
CA GLU A 199 -18.39 9.14 3.97
C GLU A 199 -18.00 10.59 3.60
N ASP A 200 -18.97 11.39 3.15
CA ASP A 200 -18.74 12.80 2.81
C ASP A 200 -18.24 13.61 4.01
N ALA A 201 -18.66 13.25 5.23
CA ALA A 201 -18.21 13.91 6.44
C ALA A 201 -16.72 13.69 6.75
N GLN A 202 -16.08 12.67 6.14
CA GLN A 202 -14.64 12.38 6.32
C GLN A 202 -13.74 13.23 5.42
N ALA A 203 -14.25 13.79 4.33
CA ALA A 203 -13.43 14.50 3.34
C ALA A 203 -12.49 15.59 3.94
N PRO A 204 -12.92 16.40 4.94
CA PRO A 204 -12.02 17.37 5.57
C PRO A 204 -10.84 16.74 6.32
N GLU A 205 -11.00 15.53 6.88
CA GLU A 205 -9.93 14.82 7.59
C GLU A 205 -8.89 14.29 6.60
N TYR A 206 -9.34 13.67 5.50
CA TYR A 206 -8.47 13.24 4.41
C TYR A 206 -7.71 14.41 3.77
N GLN A 207 -8.38 15.53 3.52
CA GLN A 207 -7.75 16.74 3.00
C GLN A 207 -6.70 17.31 3.98
N ALA A 208 -6.93 17.18 5.29
CA ALA A 208 -6.01 17.68 6.31
C ALA A 208 -4.71 16.86 6.39
N VAL A 209 -4.78 15.54 6.20
CA VAL A 209 -3.60 14.66 6.26
C VAL A 209 -2.84 14.60 4.93
N ALA A 210 -3.51 14.83 3.81
CA ALA A 210 -2.92 14.72 2.48
C ALA A 210 -3.47 15.77 1.50
N PRO A 211 -3.14 17.06 1.71
CA PRO A 211 -3.73 18.17 0.94
C PRO A 211 -3.44 18.13 -0.56
N ARG A 212 -2.38 17.45 -1.02
CA ARG A 212 -2.07 17.33 -2.45
C ARG A 212 -2.73 16.12 -3.11
N LEU A 213 -3.02 15.09 -2.32
CA LEU A 213 -3.54 13.80 -2.82
C LEU A 213 -5.04 13.63 -2.60
N ALA A 214 -5.63 14.32 -1.61
CA ALA A 214 -7.07 14.43 -1.40
C ALA A 214 -7.56 15.87 -1.60
N PRO A 215 -7.58 16.38 -2.84
CA PRO A 215 -8.10 17.72 -3.13
C PRO A 215 -9.64 17.79 -3.09
N GLY A 216 -10.34 16.67 -2.87
CA GLY A 216 -11.79 16.54 -3.05
C GLY A 216 -12.64 16.75 -1.79
N ASP A 217 -13.95 16.90 -2.01
CA ASP A 217 -14.98 17.13 -0.99
C ASP A 217 -15.89 15.88 -0.76
N ALA A 218 -15.48 14.71 -1.26
CA ALA A 218 -16.29 13.49 -1.31
C ALA A 218 -15.52 12.29 -0.76
N GLY A 219 -16.22 11.39 -0.07
CA GLY A 219 -15.65 10.14 0.47
C GLY A 219 -15.57 8.99 -0.54
N ASP A 220 -15.08 7.82 -0.11
CA ASP A 220 -15.11 6.59 -0.89
C ASP A 220 -16.42 5.83 -0.61
N TYR A 221 -17.19 5.55 -1.65
CA TYR A 221 -18.50 4.93 -1.51
C TYR A 221 -18.53 3.45 -1.87
N PHE A 222 -17.39 2.82 -2.17
CA PHE A 222 -17.39 1.45 -2.70
C PHE A 222 -18.07 0.50 -1.71
N CYS A 223 -17.65 0.50 -0.43
CA CYS A 223 -18.30 -0.33 0.58
C CYS A 223 -19.70 0.16 0.97
N THR A 224 -19.99 1.47 0.93
CA THR A 224 -21.35 2.02 1.18
C THR A 224 -22.43 1.31 0.37
N PHE A 225 -22.14 1.02 -0.90
CA PHE A 225 -23.09 0.35 -1.80
C PHE A 225 -22.87 -1.16 -1.92
N PHE A 226 -21.90 -1.71 -1.20
CA PHE A 226 -21.61 -3.13 -1.20
C PHE A 226 -22.53 -3.88 -0.21
N PRO A 227 -22.99 -5.11 -0.52
CA PRO A 227 -23.76 -5.91 0.42
C PRO A 227 -23.07 -6.04 1.79
N GLN A 228 -23.88 -6.17 2.84
CA GLN A 228 -23.36 -6.38 4.19
C GLN A 228 -22.37 -7.55 4.24
N SER A 229 -21.28 -7.38 5.01
CA SER A 229 -20.28 -8.43 5.16
C SER A 229 -20.89 -9.69 5.76
N THR A 230 -20.43 -10.82 5.25
CA THR A 230 -20.75 -12.16 5.79
C THR A 230 -19.52 -12.86 6.38
N ASP A 231 -18.38 -12.17 6.37
CA ASP A 231 -17.08 -12.71 6.76
C ASP A 231 -16.17 -11.62 7.32
N PRO A 232 -16.60 -10.86 8.35
CA PRO A 232 -15.79 -9.78 8.89
C PRO A 232 -14.49 -10.31 9.50
N ARG A 233 -13.45 -9.45 9.52
CA ARG A 233 -12.14 -9.78 10.08
C ARG A 233 -12.25 -10.33 11.50
N VAL A 234 -11.42 -11.33 11.78
CA VAL A 234 -11.19 -11.77 13.16
C VAL A 234 -10.26 -10.79 13.87
N GLU A 235 -10.35 -10.77 15.20
CA GLU A 235 -9.35 -10.08 16.01
C GLU A 235 -8.01 -10.82 15.87
N ILE A 236 -7.00 -10.12 15.35
CA ILE A 236 -5.65 -10.67 15.18
C ILE A 236 -4.98 -10.80 16.55
N THR A 237 -4.52 -12.01 16.87
CA THR A 237 -3.77 -12.26 18.12
C THR A 237 -2.49 -13.07 17.90
N GLY A 238 -2.47 -13.95 16.89
CA GLY A 238 -1.35 -14.88 16.68
C GLY A 238 -1.06 -15.78 17.89
N GLN A 239 -2.04 -15.97 18.79
CA GLN A 239 -1.85 -16.76 20.00
C GLN A 239 -1.42 -18.20 19.67
N ASP A 240 -0.41 -18.70 20.37
CA ASP A 240 0.19 -20.03 20.17
C ASP A 240 0.82 -20.28 18.77
N ALA A 241 0.91 -19.26 17.90
CA ALA A 241 1.50 -19.39 16.55
C ALA A 241 3.04 -19.35 16.56
N GLY A 242 3.64 -18.96 17.69
CA GLY A 242 5.08 -18.76 17.84
C GLY A 242 5.58 -17.44 17.24
N PRO A 243 6.91 -17.21 17.26
CA PRO A 243 7.48 -15.94 16.83
C PRO A 243 7.15 -15.62 15.37
N THR A 244 6.64 -14.42 15.12
CA THR A 244 6.26 -13.93 13.78
C THR A 244 7.07 -12.71 13.42
N LEU A 245 7.80 -12.75 12.29
CA LEU A 245 8.63 -11.64 11.83
C LEU A 245 7.76 -10.62 11.10
N VAL A 246 7.75 -9.38 11.56
CA VAL A 246 7.03 -8.26 10.96
C VAL A 246 8.05 -7.23 10.46
N ILE A 247 7.99 -6.88 9.18
CA ILE A 247 8.93 -5.96 8.53
C ILE A 247 8.20 -4.65 8.24
N GLY A 248 8.69 -3.56 8.83
CA GLY A 248 8.21 -2.21 8.57
C GLY A 248 9.29 -1.38 7.87
N THR A 249 8.90 -0.57 6.91
CA THR A 249 9.82 0.29 6.15
C THR A 249 9.61 1.76 6.53
N THR A 250 10.70 2.52 6.77
CA THR A 250 10.65 3.90 7.29
C THR A 250 9.87 4.86 6.40
N GLY A 251 10.01 4.72 5.08
CA GLY A 251 9.34 5.51 4.05
C GLY A 251 8.21 4.76 3.33
N ASP A 252 7.62 3.72 3.92
CA ASP A 252 6.49 3.00 3.32
C ASP A 252 5.26 3.92 3.20
N PRO A 253 4.80 4.25 1.99
CA PRO A 253 3.64 5.11 1.83
C PRO A 253 2.30 4.37 2.01
N ALA A 254 2.25 3.07 1.75
CA ALA A 254 1.02 2.31 1.66
C ALA A 254 0.63 1.67 3.00
N THR A 255 1.62 1.22 3.76
CA THR A 255 1.51 0.71 5.14
C THR A 255 2.58 1.37 6.00
N PRO A 256 2.32 2.60 6.50
CA PRO A 256 3.31 3.36 7.27
C PRO A 256 3.89 2.55 8.43
N LEU A 257 5.15 2.80 8.78
CA LEU A 257 5.86 2.08 9.86
C LEU A 257 5.03 2.02 11.15
N SER A 258 4.33 3.10 11.53
CA SER A 258 3.47 3.11 12.72
C SER A 258 2.35 2.07 12.66
N SER A 259 1.77 1.81 11.49
CA SER A 259 0.75 0.78 11.30
C SER A 259 1.37 -0.62 11.43
N THR A 260 2.58 -0.80 10.90
CA THR A 260 3.33 -2.06 11.03
C THR A 260 3.80 -2.34 12.47
N GLU A 261 4.15 -1.30 13.23
CA GLU A 261 4.43 -1.40 14.67
C GLU A 261 3.19 -1.94 15.41
N VAL A 262 1.99 -1.44 15.11
CA VAL A 262 0.74 -1.95 15.72
C VAL A 262 0.48 -3.41 15.34
N MET A 263 0.75 -3.83 14.10
CA MET A 263 0.67 -5.25 13.72
C MET A 263 1.61 -6.11 14.58
N ALA A 264 2.87 -5.69 14.74
CA ALA A 264 3.83 -6.43 15.55
C ALA A 264 3.39 -6.53 17.03
N GLU A 265 2.85 -5.44 17.59
CA GLU A 265 2.32 -5.41 18.96
C GLU A 265 1.04 -6.24 19.15
N SER A 266 0.25 -6.42 18.09
CA SER A 266 -1.00 -7.19 18.13
C SER A 266 -0.78 -8.71 18.14
N LEU A 267 0.41 -9.17 17.79
CA LEU A 267 0.78 -10.58 17.77
C LEU A 267 1.45 -11.00 19.09
N GLU A 268 1.04 -12.14 19.67
CA GLU A 268 1.55 -12.64 20.96
C GLU A 268 3.09 -12.72 21.01
N GLU A 269 3.71 -13.12 19.90
CA GLU A 269 5.17 -13.17 19.71
C GLU A 269 5.61 -12.42 18.43
N GLY A 270 5.05 -11.23 18.18
CA GLY A 270 5.49 -10.37 17.08
C GLY A 270 6.92 -9.85 17.26
N VAL A 271 7.74 -9.93 16.20
CA VAL A 271 9.13 -9.46 16.18
C VAL A 271 9.29 -8.45 15.04
N LEU A 272 9.46 -7.17 15.39
CA LEU A 272 9.64 -6.10 14.42
C LEU A 272 11.08 -6.05 13.89
N LEU A 273 11.21 -5.96 12.57
CA LEU A 273 12.40 -5.56 11.83
C LEU A 273 12.10 -4.26 11.10
N VAL A 274 12.88 -3.20 11.35
CA VAL A 274 12.74 -1.94 10.63
C VAL A 274 13.73 -1.89 9.47
N VAL A 275 13.29 -1.43 8.31
CA VAL A 275 14.10 -1.22 7.11
C VAL A 275 14.10 0.25 6.71
N ASP A 276 15.27 0.86 6.58
CA ASP A 276 15.42 2.25 6.13
C ASP A 276 15.38 2.35 4.60
N ALA A 277 14.20 2.66 4.06
CA ALA A 277 13.98 2.82 2.62
C ALA A 277 12.71 3.63 2.31
N ASP A 278 12.66 4.22 1.11
CA ASP A 278 11.47 4.88 0.53
C ASP A 278 10.76 3.93 -0.46
N GLU A 279 10.13 2.87 0.07
CA GLU A 279 9.43 1.85 -0.72
C GLU A 279 8.34 1.18 0.13
N HIS A 280 7.27 0.71 -0.53
CA HIS A 280 6.32 -0.18 0.10
C HIS A 280 6.91 -1.58 0.23
N THR A 281 6.89 -2.16 1.44
CA THR A 281 7.63 -3.38 1.82
C THR A 281 9.15 -3.19 1.95
N GLY A 282 9.84 -4.08 2.64
CA GLY A 282 11.24 -3.92 3.06
C GLY A 282 12.17 -5.07 2.70
N TYR A 283 11.66 -6.26 2.42
CA TYR A 283 12.48 -7.44 2.13
C TYR A 283 13.41 -7.24 0.93
N SER A 284 12.91 -6.64 -0.16
CA SER A 284 13.71 -6.46 -1.37
C SER A 284 14.62 -5.24 -1.31
N ALA A 285 14.33 -4.29 -0.42
CA ALA A 285 15.01 -3.00 -0.30
C ALA A 285 16.40 -3.10 0.36
N SER A 286 16.63 -4.09 1.23
CA SER A 286 17.86 -4.21 2.01
C SER A 286 18.43 -5.63 1.99
N GLU A 287 19.71 -5.81 1.64
CA GLU A 287 20.38 -7.11 1.74
C GLU A 287 20.45 -7.60 3.20
N CYS A 288 20.52 -6.68 4.17
CA CYS A 288 20.41 -6.98 5.59
C CYS A 288 19.05 -7.61 5.91
N ALA A 289 17.96 -7.05 5.39
CA ALA A 289 16.61 -7.59 5.57
C ALA A 289 16.47 -9.00 4.97
N LYS A 290 17.02 -9.23 3.76
CA LYS A 290 17.05 -10.55 3.13
C LYS A 290 17.76 -11.58 4.02
N ASP A 291 18.92 -11.24 4.55
CA ASP A 291 19.70 -12.13 5.42
C ASP A 291 18.97 -12.44 6.75
N VAL A 292 18.23 -11.49 7.31
CA VAL A 292 17.37 -11.73 8.49
C VAL A 292 16.25 -12.70 8.13
N VAL A 293 15.48 -12.41 7.08
CA VAL A 293 14.34 -13.23 6.63
C VAL A 293 14.78 -14.66 6.30
N HIS A 294 15.92 -14.83 5.62
CA HIS A 294 16.43 -16.16 5.27
C HIS A 294 16.82 -16.96 6.52
N ARG A 295 17.50 -16.35 7.49
CA ARG A 295 17.84 -17.02 8.76
C ARG A 295 16.59 -17.40 9.54
N TYR A 296 15.57 -16.55 9.55
CA TYR A 296 14.31 -16.86 10.19
C TYR A 296 13.57 -18.01 9.48
N LEU A 297 13.35 -17.94 8.17
CA LEU A 297 12.62 -18.97 7.44
C LEU A 297 13.35 -20.33 7.38
N ILE A 298 14.68 -20.34 7.31
CA ILE A 298 15.47 -21.57 7.22
C ILE A 298 15.75 -22.16 8.60
N ASP A 299 16.28 -21.35 9.52
CA ASP A 299 16.81 -21.81 10.81
C ASP A 299 15.86 -21.53 12.00
N LEU A 300 14.73 -20.85 11.79
CA LEU A 300 13.82 -20.36 12.84
C LEU A 300 14.54 -19.43 13.85
N LYS A 301 15.51 -18.66 13.35
CA LYS A 301 16.24 -17.66 14.14
C LYS A 301 15.62 -16.28 13.93
N VAL A 302 14.91 -15.80 14.93
CA VAL A 302 14.42 -14.42 15.00
C VAL A 302 15.57 -13.43 15.19
N PRO A 303 15.48 -12.20 14.64
CA PRO A 303 16.42 -11.14 14.96
C PRO A 303 16.31 -10.71 16.43
N ASP A 304 17.33 -9.98 16.92
CA ASP A 304 17.26 -9.34 18.23
C ASP A 304 16.22 -8.20 18.19
N GLU A 305 15.56 -7.91 19.31
CA GLU A 305 14.62 -6.80 19.43
C GLU A 305 15.28 -5.46 19.07
N GLY A 306 14.60 -4.65 18.26
CA GLY A 306 15.12 -3.37 17.77
C GLY A 306 16.20 -3.51 16.67
N THR A 307 16.23 -4.63 15.96
CA THR A 307 17.08 -4.77 14.77
C THR A 307 16.59 -3.80 13.67
N GLU A 308 17.53 -3.03 13.14
CA GLU A 308 17.34 -2.13 12.01
C GLU A 308 18.24 -2.57 10.85
N CYS A 309 17.68 -2.51 9.65
CA CYS A 309 18.31 -2.68 8.35
C CYS A 309 17.88 -1.49 7.46
#